data_AF-A0A210PDB5-F1
#
_entry.id   AF-A0A210PDB5-F1
#
_cell.length_a   1.000
_cell.length_b   1.000
_cell.length_c   1.000
_cell.angle_alpha   90.00
_cell.angle_beta   90.00
_cell.angle_gamma   90.00
#
_symmetry.space_group_name_H-M   'P 1'
#
loop_
_entity.id
_entity.type
_entity.pdbx_description
1 polymer ?
#
loop_
_entity_poly.entity_id
_entity_poly.type
_entity_poly.pdbx_seq_one_letter_code
_entity_poly.pdbx_strand_id
1 'polypeptide(L)'
;MCHCERKGNPHKVNCYWDSSGKFIGFYCTRCGVESLTQEYIADINDTNLRRVYRRKPPILEDNTAFQVPCSKTKVDLHHFADILKPGDHVTWLRYFLYWHHGIVSEINAEENTIGMIHWVNMNGENTFKIIYERIKVKNDPMYRIHYTDSVTKENPTEIVLARARSRIGDIRYKLFSDNCESFATFCKCGVAKSRQIVWLKRKIKQIIGHYMVVGTESFGIVVGMETAFMVSILRKACKERRNGKITKNDFTEILIRRIYEGLLSSELIMIGYYIGTPFGPLGIFIGVIIGGVVGGVVGKAAWDCIREY
;
A
#
# COMPACT_ATOMS: atom_id res chain seq x y z
N MET A 1 -29.22 -2.02 7.22
CA MET A 1 -29.06 -0.61 6.76
C MET A 1 -28.02 0.09 7.59
N CYS A 2 -27.08 0.82 6.97
CA CYS A 2 -26.15 1.69 7.71
C CYS A 2 -26.95 2.88 8.27
N HIS A 3 -26.55 3.38 9.45
CA HIS A 3 -27.14 4.58 10.07
C HIS A 3 -27.18 5.79 9.11
N CYS A 4 -26.23 5.87 8.18
CA CYS A 4 -26.14 6.95 7.20
C CYS A 4 -27.31 6.95 6.19
N GLU A 5 -27.88 5.79 5.85
CA GLU A 5 -28.99 5.64 4.90
C GLU A 5 -30.30 6.20 5.48
N ARG A 6 -30.51 6.07 6.80
CA ARG A 6 -31.71 6.55 7.50
C ARG A 6 -31.80 8.08 7.65
N LYS A 7 -30.71 8.82 7.38
CA LYS A 7 -30.67 10.29 7.58
C LYS A 7 -31.04 11.10 6.33
N GLY A 8 -31.67 10.49 5.31
CA GLY A 8 -32.23 11.21 4.16
C GLY A 8 -31.23 11.95 3.27
N ASN A 9 -29.94 11.61 3.36
CA ASN A 9 -28.88 12.25 2.58
C ASN A 9 -28.34 11.22 1.58
N PRO A 10 -28.37 11.49 0.25
CA PRO A 10 -27.90 10.56 -0.77
C PRO A 10 -26.39 10.39 -0.66
N HIS A 11 -25.96 9.48 0.22
CA HIS A 11 -24.57 9.12 0.37
C HIS A 11 -24.13 8.27 -0.81
N LYS A 12 -22.87 8.44 -1.25
CA LYS A 12 -22.24 7.52 -2.19
C LYS A 12 -22.14 6.14 -1.51
N VAL A 13 -23.02 5.24 -1.90
CA VAL A 13 -22.94 3.81 -1.61
C VAL A 13 -22.37 3.13 -2.84
N ASN A 14 -21.44 2.20 -2.61
CA ASN A 14 -20.95 1.32 -3.67
C ASN A 14 -21.80 0.07 -3.62
N CYS A 15 -22.74 -0.08 -4.54
CA CYS A 15 -23.59 -1.27 -4.64
C CYS A 15 -22.83 -2.44 -5.26
N TYR A 16 -23.12 -3.63 -4.77
CA TYR A 16 -22.53 -4.89 -5.20
C TYR A 16 -23.55 -5.67 -5.99
N TRP A 17 -23.15 -6.06 -7.19
CA TRP A 17 -23.95 -6.83 -8.12
C TRP A 17 -23.13 -8.02 -8.57
N ASP A 18 -23.79 -9.17 -8.71
CA ASP A 18 -23.17 -10.36 -9.27
C ASP A 18 -23.03 -10.26 -10.80
N SER A 19 -22.57 -11.35 -11.44
CA SER A 19 -22.52 -11.44 -12.90
C SER A 19 -23.90 -11.54 -13.58
N SER A 20 -24.95 -11.89 -12.84
CA SER A 20 -26.34 -11.97 -13.36
C SER A 20 -27.11 -10.65 -13.22
N GLY A 21 -26.56 -9.67 -12.51
CA GLY A 21 -27.23 -8.42 -12.14
C GLY A 21 -28.06 -8.51 -10.85
N LYS A 22 -27.95 -9.60 -10.08
CA LYS A 22 -28.54 -9.74 -8.75
C LYS A 22 -27.78 -8.88 -7.74
N PHE A 23 -28.53 -8.22 -6.87
CA PHE A 23 -27.99 -7.42 -5.78
C PHE A 23 -27.38 -8.31 -4.67
N ILE A 24 -26.11 -8.12 -4.36
CA ILE A 24 -25.37 -8.84 -3.30
C ILE A 24 -25.31 -8.01 -2.01
N GLY A 25 -25.26 -6.68 -2.12
CA GLY A 25 -25.02 -5.83 -0.96
C GLY A 25 -24.49 -4.45 -1.33
N PHE A 26 -23.90 -3.77 -0.35
CA PHE A 26 -23.28 -2.47 -0.57
C PHE A 26 -22.23 -2.13 0.49
N TYR A 27 -21.40 -1.15 0.16
CA TYR A 27 -20.51 -0.48 1.10
C TYR A 27 -20.78 1.01 1.17
N CYS A 28 -20.96 1.51 2.39
CA CYS A 28 -21.16 2.93 2.61
C CYS A 28 -19.82 3.64 2.74
N THR A 29 -19.47 4.50 1.79
CA THR A 29 -18.17 5.21 1.79
C THR A 29 -18.07 6.28 2.89
N ARG A 30 -19.15 6.54 3.65
CA ARG A 30 -19.17 7.48 4.77
C ARG A 30 -18.88 6.80 6.11
N CYS A 31 -19.65 5.75 6.44
CA CYS A 31 -19.50 5.03 7.71
C CYS A 31 -18.48 3.89 7.64
N GLY A 32 -18.01 3.52 6.43
CA GLY A 32 -17.09 2.40 6.24
C GLY A 32 -17.74 1.04 6.52
N VAL A 33 -19.07 0.96 6.53
CA VAL A 33 -19.80 -0.26 6.83
C VAL A 33 -20.17 -0.98 5.54
N GLU A 34 -19.77 -2.23 5.46
CA GLU A 34 -20.22 -3.21 4.46
C GLU A 34 -21.49 -3.91 4.95
N SER A 35 -22.45 -4.10 4.06
CA SER A 35 -23.65 -4.90 4.30
C SER A 35 -23.92 -5.81 3.12
N LEU A 36 -24.20 -7.09 3.39
CA LEU A 36 -24.41 -8.13 2.38
C LEU A 36 -25.76 -8.81 2.58
N THR A 37 -26.30 -9.43 1.55
CA THR A 37 -27.47 -10.31 1.65
C THR A 37 -27.10 -11.57 2.45
N GLN A 38 -28.12 -12.27 2.96
CA GLN A 38 -27.96 -13.40 3.86
C GLN A 38 -27.07 -14.51 3.29
N GLU A 39 -27.16 -14.75 1.97
CA GLU A 39 -26.41 -15.77 1.24
C GLU A 39 -24.88 -15.63 1.39
N TYR A 40 -24.40 -14.42 1.70
CA TYR A 40 -22.97 -14.10 1.75
C TYR A 40 -22.47 -13.75 3.16
N ILE A 41 -23.26 -14.08 4.20
CA ILE A 41 -22.83 -13.90 5.59
C ILE A 41 -22.89 -15.23 6.30
N ALA A 42 -21.71 -15.72 6.70
CA ALA A 42 -21.60 -16.89 7.55
C ALA A 42 -22.31 -16.64 8.89
N ASP A 43 -23.01 -17.66 9.40
CA ASP A 43 -23.55 -17.74 10.75
C ASP A 43 -24.80 -16.89 11.07
N ILE A 44 -25.62 -16.54 10.07
CA ILE A 44 -26.95 -15.92 10.33
C ILE A 44 -28.04 -17.00 10.44
N ASN A 45 -28.37 -17.37 11.68
CA ASN A 45 -29.62 -18.03 12.08
C ASN A 45 -30.67 -16.97 12.50
N ASP A 46 -30.84 -15.90 11.73
CA ASP A 46 -31.87 -14.88 11.99
C ASP A 46 -33.13 -15.22 11.20
N THR A 47 -34.23 -15.44 11.91
CA THR A 47 -35.57 -15.68 11.33
C THR A 47 -36.25 -14.38 10.90
N ASN A 48 -35.66 -13.21 11.20
CA ASN A 48 -36.18 -11.93 10.75
C ASN A 48 -35.72 -11.62 9.32
N LEU A 49 -36.68 -11.43 8.42
CA LEU A 49 -36.51 -11.05 7.01
C LEU A 49 -35.83 -9.67 6.84
N ARG A 50 -34.54 -9.56 7.15
CA ARG A 50 -33.74 -8.40 6.74
C ARG A 50 -33.17 -8.66 5.35
N ARG A 51 -33.35 -7.69 4.44
CA ARG A 51 -32.84 -7.77 3.07
C ARG A 51 -31.30 -7.77 2.99
N VAL A 52 -30.63 -7.15 3.98
CA VAL A 52 -29.17 -7.11 4.11
C VAL A 52 -28.74 -7.01 5.57
N TYR A 53 -27.59 -7.60 5.91
CA TYR A 53 -27.00 -7.56 7.25
C TYR A 53 -25.61 -6.93 7.22
N ARG A 54 -25.25 -6.31 8.34
CA ARG A 54 -23.94 -5.69 8.51
C ARG A 54 -22.89 -6.79 8.65
N ARG A 55 -21.84 -6.75 7.82
CA ARG A 55 -20.72 -7.68 7.96
C ARG A 55 -19.82 -7.24 9.12
N LYS A 56 -19.41 -8.19 9.97
CA LYS A 56 -18.34 -7.98 10.95
C LYS A 56 -17.00 -8.14 10.21
N PRO A 57 -16.11 -7.13 10.22
CA PRO A 57 -14.84 -7.25 9.52
C PRO A 57 -13.95 -8.32 10.18
N PRO A 58 -13.23 -9.13 9.40
CA PRO A 58 -12.28 -10.10 9.93
C PRO A 58 -11.10 -9.39 10.60
N ILE A 59 -10.53 -10.03 11.62
CA ILE A 59 -9.28 -9.57 12.24
C ILE A 59 -8.13 -10.02 11.36
N LEU A 60 -7.50 -9.08 10.67
CA LEU A 60 -6.28 -9.35 9.91
C LEU A 60 -5.06 -9.15 10.82
N GLU A 61 -4.29 -10.21 11.03
CA GLU A 61 -3.01 -10.10 11.75
C GLU A 61 -2.08 -9.05 11.12
N ASP A 62 -1.37 -8.34 11.97
CA ASP A 62 -0.27 -7.48 11.56
C ASP A 62 0.95 -8.35 11.27
N ASN A 63 1.35 -8.45 10.00
CA ASN A 63 2.56 -9.14 9.62
C ASN A 63 3.63 -8.11 9.22
N THR A 64 4.83 -8.32 9.75
CA THR A 64 5.97 -7.38 9.75
C THR A 64 6.87 -7.48 8.52
N ALA A 65 6.55 -8.36 7.58
CA ALA A 65 7.29 -8.53 6.33
C ALA A 65 7.36 -7.24 5.51
N PHE A 66 8.48 -7.06 4.79
CA PHE A 66 8.72 -5.89 3.95
C PHE A 66 7.68 -5.80 2.82
N GLN A 67 6.78 -4.83 2.93
CA GLN A 67 5.82 -4.35 1.91
C GLN A 67 4.81 -5.36 1.33
N VAL A 68 5.07 -6.67 1.39
CA VAL A 68 4.25 -7.77 0.85
C VAL A 68 4.22 -8.94 1.83
N PRO A 69 3.11 -9.69 1.94
CA PRO A 69 3.08 -10.94 2.69
C PRO A 69 4.21 -11.92 2.34
N CYS A 70 4.71 -12.64 3.34
CA CYS A 70 5.64 -13.75 3.13
C CYS A 70 4.98 -14.90 2.36
N SER A 71 3.71 -15.21 2.64
CA SER A 71 2.97 -16.27 1.97
C SER A 71 2.42 -15.80 0.63
N LYS A 72 3.08 -16.23 -0.45
CA LYS A 72 2.75 -15.92 -1.84
C LYS A 72 3.32 -16.98 -2.78
N THR A 73 2.67 -17.16 -3.92
CA THR A 73 3.18 -18.02 -5.00
C THR A 73 3.60 -17.15 -6.18
N LYS A 74 4.80 -17.38 -6.72
CA LYS A 74 5.25 -16.72 -7.95
C LYS A 74 4.37 -17.23 -9.11
N VAL A 75 3.86 -16.30 -9.90
CA VAL A 75 3.12 -16.60 -11.13
C VAL A 75 4.13 -16.67 -12.26
N ASP A 76 4.26 -17.83 -12.90
CA ASP A 76 5.08 -17.99 -14.09
C ASP A 76 4.23 -17.89 -15.36
N LEU A 77 4.85 -17.48 -16.46
CA LEU A 77 4.17 -17.25 -17.74
C LEU A 77 3.52 -18.52 -18.32
N HIS A 78 4.08 -19.70 -18.06
CA HIS A 78 3.64 -20.93 -18.71
C HIS A 78 2.51 -21.62 -17.95
N HIS A 79 2.42 -21.42 -16.64
CA HIS A 79 1.41 -22.04 -15.77
C HIS A 79 0.52 -21.01 -15.06
N PHE A 80 0.50 -19.74 -15.51
CA PHE A 80 -0.29 -18.70 -14.86
C PHE A 80 -1.79 -19.07 -14.77
N ALA A 81 -2.32 -19.78 -15.76
CA ALA A 81 -3.71 -20.21 -15.81
C ALA A 81 -4.04 -21.32 -14.78
N ASP A 82 -3.04 -22.12 -14.39
CA ASP A 82 -3.18 -23.12 -13.33
C ASP A 82 -3.04 -22.49 -11.93
N ILE A 83 -2.24 -21.42 -11.84
CA ILE A 83 -1.92 -20.72 -10.59
C ILE A 83 -3.02 -19.72 -10.21
N LEU A 84 -3.51 -18.95 -11.17
CA LEU A 84 -4.43 -17.85 -10.92
C LEU A 84 -5.88 -18.29 -11.10
N LYS A 85 -6.76 -17.63 -10.36
CA LYS A 85 -8.22 -17.73 -10.52
C LYS A 85 -8.86 -16.33 -10.43
N PRO A 86 -10.03 -16.11 -11.05
CA PRO A 86 -10.81 -14.90 -10.79
C PRO A 86 -11.03 -14.68 -9.29
N GLY A 87 -10.84 -13.45 -8.84
CA GLY A 87 -10.87 -13.06 -7.43
C GLY A 87 -9.54 -13.21 -6.69
N ASP A 88 -8.45 -13.61 -7.36
CA ASP A 88 -7.12 -13.62 -6.77
C ASP A 88 -6.55 -12.20 -6.64
N HIS A 89 -5.92 -11.96 -5.49
CA HIS A 89 -5.13 -10.76 -5.26
C HIS A 89 -3.70 -11.04 -5.72
N VAL A 90 -3.27 -10.31 -6.76
CA VAL A 90 -1.91 -10.38 -7.28
C VAL A 90 -1.14 -9.12 -6.98
N THR A 91 0.17 -9.26 -6.85
CA THR A 91 1.10 -8.15 -6.73
C THR A 91 2.28 -8.34 -7.65
N TRP A 92 2.81 -7.25 -8.16
CA TRP A 92 4.02 -7.26 -8.97
C TRP A 92 4.82 -6.01 -8.68
N LEU A 93 6.11 -6.11 -8.92
CA LEU A 93 7.00 -4.98 -8.78
C LEU A 93 6.76 -4.04 -9.98
N ARG A 94 6.44 -2.79 -9.71
CA ARG A 94 6.53 -1.71 -10.71
C ARG A 94 7.82 -0.91 -10.44
N TYR A 95 8.19 -0.07 -11.40
CA TYR A 95 9.31 0.88 -11.28
C TYR A 95 9.31 1.58 -9.91
N PHE A 96 10.46 1.94 -9.36
CA PHE A 96 10.61 2.48 -7.99
C PHE A 96 10.39 1.50 -6.81
N LEU A 97 10.53 0.19 -7.02
CA LEU A 97 10.43 -0.86 -5.99
C LEU A 97 9.09 -0.88 -5.21
N TYR A 98 8.03 -0.26 -5.73
CA TYR A 98 6.71 -0.37 -5.12
C TYR A 98 6.01 -1.62 -5.62
N TRP A 99 5.42 -2.34 -4.68
CA TRP A 99 4.56 -3.45 -4.98
C TRP A 99 3.19 -2.90 -5.38
N HIS A 100 2.86 -3.07 -6.65
CA HIS A 100 1.54 -2.73 -7.15
C HIS A 100 0.60 -3.90 -6.89
N HIS A 101 -0.67 -3.62 -6.63
CA HIS A 101 -1.66 -4.62 -6.25
C HIS A 101 -2.89 -4.53 -7.16
N GLY A 102 -3.48 -5.68 -7.47
CA GLY A 102 -4.69 -5.78 -8.29
C GLY A 102 -5.49 -7.04 -8.00
N ILE A 103 -6.72 -7.05 -8.51
CA ILE A 103 -7.62 -8.21 -8.45
C ILE A 103 -7.79 -8.78 -9.85
N VAL A 104 -7.48 -10.06 -10.01
CA VAL A 104 -7.71 -10.80 -11.25
C VAL A 104 -9.23 -10.95 -11.44
N SER A 105 -9.76 -10.51 -12.57
CA SER A 105 -11.18 -10.63 -12.90
C SER A 105 -11.50 -11.76 -13.86
N GLU A 106 -10.57 -12.09 -14.74
CA GLU A 106 -10.70 -13.16 -15.75
C GLU A 106 -9.31 -13.62 -16.21
N ILE A 107 -9.25 -14.83 -16.77
CA ILE A 107 -8.03 -15.47 -17.25
C ILE A 107 -8.32 -15.99 -18.66
N ASN A 108 -7.46 -15.65 -19.61
CA ASN A 108 -7.48 -16.16 -20.96
C ASN A 108 -6.13 -16.83 -21.26
N ALA A 109 -6.11 -18.15 -21.16
CA ALA A 109 -4.92 -18.96 -21.39
C ALA A 109 -4.45 -18.93 -22.85
N GLU A 110 -5.39 -18.89 -23.80
CA GLU A 110 -5.09 -18.89 -25.24
C GLU A 110 -4.35 -17.61 -25.67
N GLU A 111 -4.77 -16.46 -25.14
CA GLU A 111 -4.17 -15.17 -25.46
C GLU A 111 -3.01 -14.79 -24.53
N ASN A 112 -2.71 -15.61 -23.51
CA ASN A 112 -1.80 -15.28 -22.41
C ASN A 112 -2.15 -13.94 -21.74
N THR A 113 -3.44 -13.68 -21.52
CA THR A 113 -3.93 -12.45 -20.89
C THR A 113 -4.68 -12.72 -19.60
N ILE A 114 -4.61 -11.73 -18.70
CA ILE A 114 -5.47 -11.65 -17.53
C ILE A 114 -6.26 -10.34 -17.59
N GLY A 115 -7.54 -10.39 -17.27
CA GLY A 115 -8.28 -9.18 -16.94
C GLY A 115 -7.99 -8.81 -15.50
N MET A 116 -7.67 -7.54 -15.25
CA MET A 116 -7.32 -7.05 -13.92
C MET A 116 -8.05 -5.76 -13.59
N ILE A 117 -8.54 -5.68 -12.36
CA ILE A 117 -9.10 -4.46 -11.78
C ILE A 117 -8.10 -3.90 -10.78
N HIS A 118 -7.61 -2.68 -11.01
CA HIS A 118 -6.63 -2.02 -10.15
C HIS A 118 -6.56 -0.52 -10.41
N TRP A 119 -5.82 0.16 -9.54
CA TRP A 119 -5.45 1.56 -9.77
C TRP A 119 -4.46 1.69 -10.91
N VAL A 120 -4.71 2.65 -11.80
CA VAL A 120 -3.82 3.07 -12.88
C VAL A 120 -3.61 4.58 -12.81
N ASN A 121 -2.39 5.02 -13.10
CA ASN A 121 -2.07 6.42 -13.29
C ASN A 121 -2.49 6.81 -14.72
N MET A 122 -3.40 7.78 -14.86
CA MET A 122 -3.88 8.21 -16.17
C MET A 122 -2.85 9.20 -16.74
N ASN A 123 -2.09 8.76 -17.75
CA ASN A 123 -0.96 9.47 -18.38
C ASN A 123 -1.14 11.01 -18.44
N GLY A 124 -0.34 11.74 -17.65
CA GLY A 124 -0.16 13.20 -17.76
C GLY A 124 -1.02 14.05 -16.82
N GLU A 125 -2.05 13.49 -16.21
CA GLU A 125 -2.86 14.18 -15.20
C GLU A 125 -2.63 13.46 -13.87
N ASN A 126 -2.44 14.14 -12.74
CA ASN A 126 -2.25 13.52 -11.42
C ASN A 126 -3.50 12.78 -10.90
N THR A 127 -4.24 12.13 -11.78
CA THR A 127 -5.46 11.40 -11.56
C THR A 127 -5.15 9.92 -11.66
N PHE A 128 -5.38 9.23 -10.55
CA PHE A 128 -5.40 7.78 -10.54
C PHE A 128 -6.84 7.36 -10.72
N LYS A 129 -7.08 6.28 -11.45
CA LYS A 129 -8.41 5.72 -11.64
C LYS A 129 -8.37 4.21 -11.41
N ILE A 130 -9.38 3.67 -10.73
CA ILE A 130 -9.58 2.22 -10.77
C ILE A 130 -10.18 1.88 -12.13
N ILE A 131 -9.47 1.07 -12.90
CA ILE A 131 -9.93 0.60 -14.21
C ILE A 131 -9.96 -0.91 -14.22
N TYR A 132 -10.68 -1.45 -15.20
CA TYR A 132 -10.47 -2.79 -15.70
C TYR A 132 -9.57 -2.68 -16.93
N GLU A 133 -8.52 -3.48 -16.99
CA GLU A 133 -7.66 -3.62 -18.17
C GLU A 133 -7.32 -5.09 -18.41
N ARG A 134 -7.19 -5.46 -19.70
CA ARG A 134 -6.61 -6.75 -20.09
C ARG A 134 -5.11 -6.58 -20.27
N ILE A 135 -4.34 -7.36 -19.55
CA ILE A 135 -2.88 -7.29 -19.53
C ILE A 135 -2.33 -8.62 -20.00
N LYS A 136 -1.36 -8.56 -20.92
CA LYS A 136 -0.56 -9.74 -21.28
C LYS A 136 0.34 -10.13 -20.12
N VAL A 137 0.28 -11.39 -19.73
CA VAL A 137 1.22 -11.94 -18.75
C VAL A 137 2.61 -11.90 -19.39
N LYS A 138 3.58 -11.39 -18.63
CA LYS A 138 5.00 -11.29 -19.03
C LYS A 138 5.83 -12.10 -18.06
N ASN A 139 7.12 -12.24 -18.36
CA ASN A 139 8.10 -12.84 -17.46
C ASN A 139 8.46 -11.95 -16.25
N ASP A 140 7.83 -10.77 -16.13
CA ASP A 140 7.99 -9.90 -14.97
C ASP A 140 7.48 -10.61 -13.69
N PRO A 141 8.19 -10.48 -12.56
CA PRO A 141 7.85 -11.19 -11.34
C PRO A 141 6.51 -10.72 -10.75
N MET A 142 5.47 -11.50 -11.00
CA MET A 142 4.15 -11.39 -10.40
C MET A 142 3.96 -12.48 -9.35
N TYR A 143 3.21 -12.16 -8.29
CA TYR A 143 2.95 -13.08 -7.19
C TYR A 143 1.47 -13.05 -6.81
N ARG A 144 0.90 -14.23 -6.62
CA ARG A 144 -0.42 -14.43 -6.01
C ARG A 144 -0.28 -14.39 -4.49
N ILE A 145 -1.03 -13.52 -3.83
CA ILE A 145 -1.05 -13.40 -2.37
C ILE A 145 -1.93 -14.48 -1.74
N HIS A 146 -1.44 -15.14 -0.70
CA HIS A 146 -2.21 -16.13 0.05
C HIS A 146 -2.96 -15.50 1.22
N TYR A 147 -4.20 -15.96 1.38
CA TYR A 147 -5.07 -15.65 2.52
C TYR A 147 -5.42 -16.95 3.22
N THR A 148 -5.78 -16.88 4.50
CA THR A 148 -6.19 -18.06 5.27
C THR A 148 -7.48 -18.66 4.69
N ASP A 149 -7.71 -19.95 4.94
CA ASP A 149 -8.92 -20.63 4.49
C ASP A 149 -10.18 -19.99 5.05
N SER A 150 -10.13 -19.48 6.29
CA SER A 150 -11.23 -18.71 6.90
C SER A 150 -11.59 -17.47 6.09
N VAL A 151 -10.59 -16.66 5.70
CA VAL A 151 -10.81 -15.46 4.88
C VAL A 151 -11.36 -15.84 3.50
N THR A 152 -10.80 -16.88 2.88
CA THR A 152 -11.23 -17.33 1.55
C THR A 152 -12.66 -17.87 1.57
N LYS A 153 -13.05 -18.62 2.61
CA LYS A 153 -14.41 -19.16 2.79
C LYS A 153 -15.44 -18.07 3.05
N GLU A 154 -15.11 -17.07 3.86
CA GLU A 154 -16.00 -15.93 4.13
C GLU A 154 -16.12 -14.94 2.97
N ASN A 155 -15.19 -14.99 2.00
CA ASN A 155 -15.12 -14.04 0.89
C ASN A 155 -15.02 -14.80 -0.44
N PRO A 156 -16.11 -15.49 -0.86
CA PRO A 156 -16.16 -16.16 -2.14
C PRO A 156 -15.85 -15.20 -3.29
N THR A 157 -15.33 -15.76 -4.40
CA THR A 157 -14.89 -15.03 -5.59
C THR A 157 -15.89 -13.96 -6.04
N GLU A 158 -17.17 -14.27 -6.02
CA GLU A 158 -18.23 -13.38 -6.46
C GLU A 158 -18.30 -12.07 -5.66
N ILE A 159 -18.18 -12.13 -4.33
CA ILE A 159 -18.11 -10.93 -3.48
C ILE A 159 -16.82 -10.15 -3.79
N VAL A 160 -15.69 -10.84 -3.93
CA VAL A 160 -14.40 -10.21 -4.22
C VAL A 160 -14.47 -9.42 -5.52
N LEU A 161 -15.04 -10.02 -6.57
CA LEU A 161 -15.24 -9.38 -7.87
C LEU A 161 -16.29 -8.26 -7.80
N ALA A 162 -17.39 -8.44 -7.05
CA ALA A 162 -18.40 -7.40 -6.88
C ALA A 162 -17.81 -6.15 -6.19
N ARG A 163 -17.00 -6.34 -5.14
CA ARG A 163 -16.24 -5.24 -4.50
C ARG A 163 -15.33 -4.53 -5.49
N ALA A 164 -14.53 -5.29 -6.25
CA ALA A 164 -13.61 -4.72 -7.24
C ALA A 164 -14.35 -3.93 -8.32
N ARG A 165 -15.41 -4.50 -8.91
CA ARG A 165 -16.25 -3.87 -9.94
C ARG A 165 -16.94 -2.61 -9.45
N SER A 166 -17.47 -2.61 -8.23
CA SER A 166 -18.17 -1.47 -7.62
C SER A 166 -17.30 -0.21 -7.49
N ARG A 167 -15.98 -0.37 -7.62
CA ARG A 167 -15.00 0.70 -7.48
C ARG A 167 -14.39 1.13 -8.82
N ILE A 168 -14.71 0.45 -9.92
CA ILE A 168 -14.28 0.89 -11.26
C ILE A 168 -14.79 2.32 -11.49
N GLY A 169 -13.89 3.19 -11.94
CA GLY A 169 -14.16 4.60 -12.16
C GLY A 169 -13.81 5.50 -10.98
N ASP A 170 -13.50 4.97 -9.80
CA ASP A 170 -13.08 5.80 -8.68
C ASP A 170 -11.75 6.51 -8.96
N ILE A 171 -11.69 7.81 -8.65
CA ILE A 171 -10.54 8.68 -8.91
C ILE A 171 -9.80 9.16 -7.64
N ARG A 172 -10.26 8.73 -6.46
CA ARG A 172 -9.87 9.32 -5.16
C ARG A 172 -8.67 8.62 -4.50
N TYR A 173 -7.61 8.37 -5.26
CA TYR A 173 -6.43 7.69 -4.72
C TYR A 173 -5.80 8.44 -3.54
N LYS A 174 -5.61 7.73 -2.44
CA LYS A 174 -4.93 8.22 -1.23
C LYS A 174 -3.81 7.26 -0.87
N LEU A 175 -2.58 7.67 -1.12
CA LEU A 175 -1.36 6.90 -0.84
C LEU A 175 -1.33 6.24 0.56
N PHE A 176 -1.83 6.92 1.59
CA PHE A 176 -1.77 6.45 2.98
C PHE A 176 -3.05 5.74 3.49
N SER A 177 -4.09 5.57 2.65
CA SER A 177 -5.37 5.00 3.11
C SER A 177 -6.17 4.27 2.03
N ASP A 178 -6.28 4.83 0.83
CA ASP A 178 -7.02 4.29 -0.33
C ASP A 178 -6.04 4.14 -1.49
N ASN A 179 -5.05 3.27 -1.29
CA ASN A 179 -4.01 2.92 -2.26
C ASN A 179 -4.29 1.56 -2.92
N CYS A 180 -3.40 1.06 -3.78
CA CYS A 180 -3.59 -0.22 -4.47
C CYS A 180 -3.68 -1.42 -3.52
N GLU A 181 -2.85 -1.48 -2.49
CA GLU A 181 -2.86 -2.56 -1.50
C GLU A 181 -4.13 -2.52 -0.63
N SER A 182 -4.52 -1.34 -0.14
CA SER A 182 -5.76 -1.12 0.61
C SER A 182 -6.98 -1.53 -0.22
N PHE A 183 -6.98 -1.23 -1.52
CA PHE A 183 -8.04 -1.63 -2.44
C PHE A 183 -8.10 -3.15 -2.60
N ALA A 184 -6.99 -3.80 -2.90
CA ALA A 184 -6.96 -5.24 -3.15
C ALA A 184 -7.28 -6.05 -1.87
N THR A 185 -6.76 -5.61 -0.71
CA THR A 185 -7.11 -6.21 0.58
C THR A 185 -8.59 -6.03 0.91
N PHE A 186 -9.15 -4.84 0.68
CA PHE A 186 -10.59 -4.62 0.86
C PHE A 186 -11.41 -5.55 -0.04
N CYS A 187 -11.05 -5.69 -1.31
CA CYS A 187 -11.75 -6.62 -2.21
C CYS A 187 -11.69 -8.05 -1.66
N LYS A 188 -10.51 -8.51 -1.23
CA LYS A 188 -10.33 -9.90 -0.80
C LYS A 188 -10.98 -10.25 0.54
N CYS A 189 -11.08 -9.31 1.48
CA CYS A 189 -11.56 -9.62 2.85
C CYS A 189 -12.51 -8.61 3.48
N GLY A 190 -12.90 -7.55 2.77
CA GLY A 190 -13.76 -6.45 3.24
C GLY A 190 -13.08 -5.49 4.21
N VAL A 191 -11.75 -5.58 4.39
CA VAL A 191 -10.97 -4.68 5.25
C VAL A 191 -9.83 -4.07 4.43
N ALA A 192 -9.84 -2.74 4.33
CA ALA A 192 -8.77 -2.00 3.68
C ALA A 192 -7.55 -1.91 4.61
N LYS A 193 -6.43 -2.51 4.21
CA LYS A 193 -5.16 -2.45 4.96
C LYS A 193 -4.00 -2.32 3.98
N SER A 194 -3.03 -1.48 4.31
CA SER A 194 -1.78 -1.39 3.56
C SER A 194 -0.59 -1.67 4.46
N ARG A 195 0.09 -2.79 4.22
CA ARG A 195 1.31 -3.18 4.89
C ARG A 195 2.45 -2.25 4.55
N GLN A 196 2.48 -1.69 3.34
CA GLN A 196 3.46 -0.66 2.96
C GLN A 196 3.43 0.51 3.97
N ILE A 197 2.24 0.96 4.36
CA ILE A 197 2.07 2.04 5.33
C ILE A 197 2.37 1.59 6.76
N VAL A 198 1.97 0.38 7.16
CA VAL A 198 2.28 -0.16 8.50
C VAL A 198 3.78 -0.31 8.69
N TRP A 199 4.48 -0.88 7.70
CA TRP A 199 5.93 -1.03 7.69
C TRP A 199 6.62 0.35 7.79
N LEU A 200 6.19 1.32 6.99
CA LEU A 200 6.77 2.66 7.01
C LEU A 200 6.62 3.33 8.39
N LYS A 201 5.43 3.27 9.00
CA LYS A 201 5.18 3.79 10.36
C LYS A 201 6.09 3.13 11.39
N ARG A 202 6.27 1.80 11.31
CA ARG A 202 7.14 1.05 12.24
C ARG A 202 8.60 1.42 12.05
N LYS A 203 9.09 1.54 10.82
CA LYS A 203 10.46 1.96 10.53
C LYS A 203 10.74 3.36 11.06
N ILE A 204 9.84 4.32 10.82
CA ILE A 204 9.94 5.65 11.41
C ILE A 204 10.00 5.58 12.94
N LYS A 205 9.15 4.76 13.57
CA LYS A 205 9.17 4.57 15.04
C LYS A 205 10.46 3.94 15.54
N GLN A 206 11.01 2.95 14.83
CA GLN A 206 12.28 2.31 15.18
C GLN A 206 13.44 3.29 15.08
N ILE A 207 13.51 4.07 14.00
CA ILE A 207 14.49 5.12 13.78
C ILE A 207 14.43 6.12 14.95
N ILE A 208 13.24 6.67 15.25
CA ILE A 208 13.04 7.59 16.38
C ILE A 208 13.45 6.95 17.72
N GLY A 209 13.02 5.71 17.99
CA GLY A 209 13.36 5.01 19.22
C GLY A 209 14.85 4.73 19.38
N HIS A 210 15.54 4.41 18.28
CA HIS A 210 16.99 4.22 18.27
C HIS A 210 17.72 5.53 18.56
N TYR A 211 17.26 6.65 17.97
CA TYR A 211 17.84 7.97 18.21
C TYR A 211 17.68 8.47 19.65
N MET A 212 16.62 8.07 20.36
CA MET A 212 16.43 8.41 21.77
C MET A 212 17.38 7.66 22.72
N VAL A 213 17.94 6.52 22.28
CA VAL A 213 18.80 5.65 23.11
C VAL A 213 20.29 5.94 22.93
N VAL A 214 20.72 6.33 21.72
CA VAL A 214 22.13 6.61 21.38
C VAL A 214 22.54 8.04 21.76
N GLY A 215 22.06 8.54 22.91
CA GLY A 215 22.32 9.90 23.41
C GLY A 215 23.80 10.14 23.71
N THR A 216 24.56 10.53 22.69
CA THR A 216 25.88 11.18 22.83
C THR A 216 25.79 12.56 22.17
N GLU A 217 26.45 13.56 22.75
CA GLU A 217 26.37 14.97 22.31
C GLU A 217 26.72 15.14 20.82
N SER A 218 27.67 14.35 20.32
CA SER A 218 28.12 14.37 18.92
C SER A 218 27.07 13.79 17.96
N PHE A 219 26.36 12.74 18.37
CA PHE A 219 25.33 12.09 17.57
C PHE A 219 24.05 12.93 17.54
N GLY A 220 23.72 13.59 18.66
CA GLY A 220 22.60 14.52 18.75
C GLY A 220 22.70 15.70 17.76
N ILE A 221 23.92 16.20 17.51
CA ILE A 221 24.14 17.29 16.54
C ILE A 221 23.84 16.82 15.12
N VAL A 222 24.35 15.67 14.70
CA VAL A 222 24.16 15.19 13.32
C VAL A 222 22.71 14.78 13.05
N VAL A 223 22.06 14.12 14.01
CA VAL A 223 20.63 13.78 13.93
C VAL A 223 19.78 15.05 13.96
N GLY A 224 20.15 16.03 14.79
CA GLY A 224 19.51 17.34 14.84
C GLY A 224 19.61 18.08 13.51
N MET A 225 20.77 18.07 12.86
CA MET A 225 21.00 18.67 11.54
C MET A 225 20.18 17.96 10.45
N GLU A 226 20.22 16.63 10.40
CA GLU A 226 19.43 15.83 9.44
C GLU A 226 17.93 16.04 9.63
N THR A 227 17.47 16.09 10.88
CA THR A 227 16.07 16.37 11.22
C THR A 227 15.69 17.80 10.81
N ALA A 228 16.52 18.79 11.11
CA ALA A 228 16.27 20.19 10.72
C ALA A 228 16.24 20.36 9.20
N PHE A 229 17.12 19.67 8.47
CA PHE A 229 17.15 19.67 7.02
C PHE A 229 15.94 18.95 6.41
N MET A 230 15.53 17.81 6.95
CA MET A 230 14.29 17.14 6.55
C MET A 230 13.08 18.06 6.80
N VAL A 231 12.99 18.71 7.96
CA VAL A 231 11.92 19.65 8.28
C VAL A 231 11.93 20.86 7.33
N SER A 232 13.11 21.38 6.97
CA SER A 232 13.21 22.52 6.03
C SER A 232 12.77 22.12 4.62
N ILE A 233 13.18 20.94 4.13
CA ILE A 233 12.74 20.37 2.85
C ILE A 233 11.22 20.16 2.87
N LEU A 234 10.68 19.55 3.94
CA LEU A 234 9.24 19.30 4.03
C LEU A 234 8.44 20.60 4.13
N ARG A 235 8.92 21.61 4.87
CA ARG A 235 8.29 22.93 4.92
C ARG A 235 8.30 23.61 3.55
N LYS A 236 9.43 23.55 2.83
CA LYS A 236 9.55 24.07 1.46
C LYS A 236 8.60 23.36 0.51
N ALA A 237 8.58 22.03 0.52
CA ALA A 237 7.67 21.23 -0.28
C ALA A 237 6.20 21.48 0.08
N CYS A 238 5.87 21.67 1.36
CA CYS A 238 4.51 22.03 1.79
C CYS A 238 4.11 23.41 1.28
N LYS A 239 5.03 24.39 1.30
CA LYS A 239 4.81 25.73 0.77
C LYS A 239 4.63 25.72 -0.75
N GLU A 240 5.50 25.01 -1.46
CA GLU A 240 5.41 24.85 -2.91
C GLU A 240 4.12 24.15 -3.32
N ARG A 241 3.70 23.14 -2.57
CA ARG A 241 2.41 22.45 -2.78
C ARG A 241 1.22 23.37 -2.52
N ARG A 242 1.25 24.14 -1.42
CA ARG A 242 0.19 25.12 -1.10
C ARG A 242 0.06 26.18 -2.19
N ASN A 243 1.18 26.54 -2.81
CA ASN A 243 1.25 27.51 -3.89
C ASN A 243 0.99 26.89 -5.28
N GLY A 244 0.62 25.61 -5.36
CA GLY A 244 0.38 24.92 -6.63
C GLY A 244 1.61 24.71 -7.52
N LYS A 245 2.82 24.98 -7.02
CA LYS A 245 4.08 24.87 -7.77
C LYS A 245 4.54 23.44 -7.97
N ILE A 246 4.21 22.57 -7.02
CA ILE A 246 4.50 21.15 -7.08
C ILE A 246 3.23 20.36 -6.85
N THR A 247 3.14 19.23 -7.53
CA THR A 247 1.99 18.35 -7.49
C THR A 247 1.99 17.52 -6.20
N LYS A 248 0.87 16.82 -5.93
CA LYS A 248 0.81 15.86 -4.81
C LYS A 248 1.79 14.71 -5.01
N ASN A 249 2.09 14.34 -6.26
CA ASN A 249 3.04 13.29 -6.59
C ASN A 249 4.47 13.78 -6.39
N ASP A 250 4.81 14.98 -6.86
CA ASP A 250 6.13 15.58 -6.61
C ASP A 250 6.41 15.72 -5.11
N PHE A 251 5.42 16.16 -4.33
CA PHE A 251 5.53 16.22 -2.88
C PHE A 251 5.74 14.83 -2.26
N THR A 252 5.05 13.82 -2.80
CA THR A 252 5.16 12.43 -2.35
C THR A 252 6.51 11.84 -2.71
N GLU A 253 7.02 12.14 -3.90
CA GLU A 253 8.35 11.74 -4.37
C GLU A 253 9.42 12.37 -3.50
N ILE A 254 9.33 13.67 -3.20
CA ILE A 254 10.22 14.37 -2.26
C ILE A 254 10.19 13.70 -0.88
N LEU A 255 9.01 13.32 -0.39
CA LEU A 255 8.85 12.65 0.90
C LEU A 255 9.49 11.25 0.89
N ILE A 256 9.18 10.44 -0.13
CA ILE A 256 9.69 9.06 -0.26
C ILE A 256 11.20 9.09 -0.46
N ARG A 257 11.70 9.93 -1.36
CA ARG A 257 13.13 10.14 -1.58
C ARG A 257 13.83 10.47 -0.27
N ARG A 258 13.31 11.44 0.50
CA ARG A 258 13.95 11.84 1.75
C ARG A 258 13.91 10.76 2.82
N ILE A 259 12.87 9.93 2.83
CA ILE A 259 12.79 8.74 3.69
C ILE A 259 13.89 7.73 3.31
N TYR A 260 14.08 7.44 2.02
CA TYR A 260 15.14 6.53 1.57
C TYR A 260 16.55 7.08 1.81
N GLU A 261 16.78 8.36 1.47
CA GLU A 261 18.03 9.06 1.76
C GLU A 261 18.34 9.04 3.26
N GLY A 262 17.34 9.32 4.11
CA GLY A 262 17.47 9.35 5.56
C GLY A 262 17.66 7.97 6.20
N LEU A 263 17.04 6.92 5.65
CA LEU A 263 17.23 5.53 6.09
C LEU A 263 18.68 5.08 5.81
N LEU A 264 19.15 5.26 4.58
CA LEU A 264 20.50 4.84 4.20
C LEU A 264 21.59 5.70 4.87
N SER A 265 21.35 7.00 5.03
CA SER A 265 22.25 7.85 5.79
C SER A 265 22.32 7.44 7.27
N SER A 266 21.19 7.10 7.89
CA SER A 266 21.16 6.68 9.29
C SER A 266 22.01 5.43 9.57
N GLU A 267 21.99 4.44 8.68
CA GLU A 267 22.76 3.20 8.83
C GLU A 267 24.27 3.45 8.65
N LEU A 268 24.65 4.29 7.68
CA LEU A 268 26.06 4.61 7.43
C LEU A 268 26.67 5.56 8.47
N ILE A 269 25.86 6.44 9.06
CA ILE A 269 26.28 7.22 10.24
C ILE A 269 26.62 6.28 11.40
N MET A 270 25.84 5.22 11.62
CA MET A 270 26.11 4.24 12.68
C MET A 270 27.39 3.44 12.41
N ILE A 271 27.62 3.02 11.16
CA ILE A 271 28.87 2.38 10.76
C ILE A 271 30.06 3.32 11.03
N GLY A 272 29.94 4.60 10.66
CA GLY A 272 30.92 5.63 10.94
C GLY A 272 31.21 5.81 12.43
N TYR A 273 30.16 5.81 13.28
CA TYR A 273 30.29 5.86 14.73
C TYR A 273 31.12 4.69 15.28
N TYR A 274 30.79 3.45 14.90
CA TYR A 274 31.51 2.25 15.38
C TYR A 274 32.96 2.21 14.88
N ILE A 275 33.22 2.60 13.64
CA ILE A 275 34.59 2.71 13.09
C ILE A 275 35.39 3.79 13.84
N GLY A 276 34.77 4.89 14.22
CA GLY A 276 35.41 5.99 14.94
C GLY A 276 35.71 5.69 16.42
N THR A 277 35.01 4.72 17.01
CA THR A 277 35.07 4.42 18.45
C THR A 277 36.49 4.12 18.97
N PRO A 278 37.33 3.31 18.28
CA PRO A 278 38.71 3.04 18.72
C PRO A 278 39.63 4.27 18.74
N PHE A 279 39.23 5.37 18.07
CA PHE A 279 40.05 6.57 17.88
C PHE A 279 39.62 7.73 18.81
N GLY A 280 38.79 7.44 19.81
CA GLY A 280 38.32 8.42 20.79
C GLY A 280 37.30 9.43 20.23
N PRO A 281 36.98 10.51 20.98
CA PRO A 281 35.88 11.43 20.65
C PRO A 281 36.02 12.09 19.26
N LEU A 282 37.24 12.48 18.88
CA LEU A 282 37.51 13.09 17.57
C LEU A 282 37.31 12.07 16.44
N GLY A 283 37.71 10.82 16.64
CA GLY A 283 37.49 9.73 15.70
C GLY A 283 36.02 9.40 15.48
N ILE A 284 35.23 9.39 16.56
CA ILE A 284 33.76 9.24 16.50
C ILE A 284 33.15 10.39 15.69
N PHE A 285 33.54 11.64 15.98
CA PHE A 285 33.03 12.81 15.26
C PHE A 285 33.32 12.74 13.75
N ILE A 286 34.56 12.44 13.38
CA ILE A 286 34.97 12.28 11.98
C ILE A 286 34.23 11.11 11.32
N GLY A 287 34.12 9.97 12.00
CA GLY A 287 33.43 8.79 11.50
C GLY A 287 31.95 9.05 11.21
N VAL A 288 31.24 9.71 12.13
CA VAL A 288 29.83 10.10 11.97
C VAL A 288 29.64 11.06 10.78
N ILE A 289 30.52 12.05 10.59
CA ILE A 289 30.45 12.97 9.44
C ILE A 289 30.66 12.22 8.13
N ILE A 290 31.70 11.39 8.04
CA ILE A 290 31.98 10.59 6.84
C ILE A 290 30.80 9.66 6.54
N GLY A 291 30.27 8.97 7.55
CA GLY A 291 29.10 8.11 7.41
C GLY A 291 27.87 8.86 6.89
N GLY A 292 27.62 10.08 7.38
CA GLY A 292 26.53 10.93 6.90
C GLY A 292 26.70 11.39 5.45
N VAL A 293 27.90 11.86 5.08
CA VAL A 293 28.19 12.31 3.72
C VAL A 293 28.11 11.14 2.73
N VAL A 294 28.76 10.02 3.04
CA VAL A 294 28.73 8.82 2.21
C VAL A 294 27.29 8.30 2.10
N GLY A 295 26.55 8.26 3.20
CA GLY A 295 25.15 7.83 3.18
C GLY A 295 24.22 8.76 2.41
N GLY A 296 24.46 10.07 2.42
CA GLY A 296 23.74 11.01 1.56
C GLY A 296 24.04 10.79 0.08
N VAL A 297 25.31 10.57 -0.29
CA VAL A 297 25.72 10.28 -1.67
C VAL A 297 25.18 8.94 -2.15
N VAL A 298 25.34 7.87 -1.35
CA VAL A 298 24.83 6.54 -1.66
C VAL A 298 23.31 6.54 -1.70
N GLY A 299 22.64 7.22 -0.77
CA GLY A 299 21.19 7.35 -0.76
C GLY A 299 20.67 8.09 -1.99
N LYS A 300 21.36 9.16 -2.41
CA LYS A 300 21.04 9.88 -3.65
C LYS A 300 21.31 9.04 -4.89
N ALA A 301 22.46 8.35 -4.98
CA ALA A 301 22.80 7.49 -6.11
C ALA A 301 21.86 6.28 -6.21
N ALA A 302 21.48 5.69 -5.07
CA ALA A 302 20.45 4.67 -4.98
C ALA A 302 19.11 5.23 -5.47
N TRP A 303 18.72 6.44 -5.05
CA TRP A 303 17.51 7.09 -5.55
C TRP A 303 17.56 7.39 -7.05
N ASP A 304 18.66 7.93 -7.56
CA ASP A 304 18.83 8.28 -8.97
C ASP A 304 18.80 7.02 -9.85
N CYS A 305 19.46 5.94 -9.39
CA CYS A 305 19.34 4.61 -9.99
C CYS A 305 17.91 4.07 -9.89
N ILE A 306 17.18 4.30 -8.80
CA ILE A 306 15.77 3.92 -8.67
C ILE A 306 14.86 4.74 -9.58
N ARG A 307 15.26 5.96 -9.98
CA ARG A 307 14.48 6.90 -10.80
C ARG A 307 14.64 6.73 -12.31
N GLU A 308 15.79 6.22 -12.75
CA GLU A 308 16.09 6.02 -14.18
C GLU A 308 15.54 4.71 -14.77
N TYR A 309 14.98 3.84 -13.92
CA TYR A 309 14.21 2.67 -14.33
C TYR A 309 12.72 2.96 -14.14
#